data_AF-A0A1Q4AMD0-F1
#
_entry.id   AF-A0A1Q4AMD0-F1
#
_cell.length_a   1.000
_cell.length_b   1.000
_cell.length_c   1.000
_cell.angle_alpha   90.00
_cell.angle_beta   90.00
_cell.angle_gamma   90.00
#
_symmetry.space_group_name_H-M   'P 1'
#
loop_
_entity.id
_entity.type
_entity.pdbx_description
1 polymer ?
#
loop_
_entity_poly.entity_id
_entity_poly.type
_entity_poly.pdbx_seq_one_letter_code
_entity_poly.pdbx_strand_id
1 'polypeptide(L)'
;MNALATPAARLAVSPYARRLARERGLPLSALRGSGPGGRILAADVTGFVAPAASVPVESRPAQAPAQRIAAFAISVALGQASEALAALARSGSTFDLDDLVLLAAGRALGAVPIETATALALEMDGRQVVLYRMGAALGVLRAERQRASAEGRNDALEPATLSLKLLRAGAVRPVLVPLLPGRPMRLVAALDQDGQRAECLLVFDASLVAEDTAADWLAAFGSGLASPLSILV
;
A
#
# COMPACT_ATOMS: atom_id res chain seq x y z
N MET A 1 20.74 -54.05 -14.05
CA MET A 1 19.64 -53.41 -13.31
C MET A 1 18.87 -54.49 -12.56
N ASN A 2 18.91 -54.46 -11.22
CA ASN A 2 17.74 -54.68 -10.34
C ASN A 2 18.17 -54.55 -8.88
N ALA A 3 17.57 -53.57 -8.18
CA ALA A 3 17.80 -53.27 -6.78
C ALA A 3 16.96 -54.20 -5.88
N LEU A 4 17.58 -54.71 -4.82
CA LEU A 4 16.97 -55.58 -3.81
C LEU A 4 16.09 -54.75 -2.85
N ALA A 5 14.81 -55.10 -2.72
CA ALA A 5 13.90 -54.51 -1.75
C ALA A 5 14.07 -55.19 -0.37
N THR A 6 14.41 -54.41 0.66
CA THR A 6 14.57 -54.86 2.04
C THR A 6 13.20 -55.15 2.68
N PRO A 7 13.00 -56.26 3.41
CA PRO A 7 11.70 -56.59 4.01
C PRO A 7 11.35 -55.65 5.18
N ALA A 8 10.13 -55.12 5.17
CA ALA A 8 9.58 -54.28 6.24
C ALA A 8 9.52 -55.05 7.57
N ALA A 9 10.28 -54.57 8.57
CA ALA A 9 10.29 -55.15 9.91
C ALA A 9 8.88 -55.08 10.55
N ARG A 10 8.30 -56.24 10.87
CA ARG A 10 7.01 -56.33 11.58
C ARG A 10 7.18 -55.81 13.01
N LEU A 11 6.62 -54.65 13.31
CA LEU A 11 6.60 -54.08 14.66
C LEU A 11 5.81 -54.99 15.62
N ALA A 12 6.47 -55.47 16.67
CA ALA A 12 5.83 -56.23 17.74
C ALA A 12 5.04 -55.26 18.64
N VAL A 13 3.72 -55.34 18.60
CA VAL A 13 2.83 -54.44 19.36
C VAL A 13 1.74 -55.26 20.04
N SER A 14 1.49 -54.99 21.33
CA SER A 14 0.37 -55.63 22.03
C SER A 14 -0.99 -55.22 21.45
N PRO A 15 -2.02 -56.09 21.46
CA PRO A 15 -3.34 -55.75 20.90
C PRO A 15 -3.96 -54.49 21.51
N TYR A 16 -3.79 -54.32 22.84
CA TYR A 16 -4.30 -53.16 23.56
C TYR A 16 -3.53 -51.88 23.21
N ALA A 17 -2.21 -51.92 23.08
CA ALA A 17 -1.42 -50.77 22.63
C ALA A 17 -1.77 -50.34 21.19
N ARG A 18 -2.03 -51.30 20.30
CA ARG A 18 -2.46 -51.01 18.91
C ARG A 18 -3.80 -50.26 18.88
N ARG A 19 -4.77 -50.67 19.70
CA ARG A 19 -6.06 -49.98 19.83
C ARG A 19 -5.86 -48.55 20.35
N LEU A 20 -5.06 -48.43 21.40
CA LEU A 20 -4.81 -47.16 22.08
C LEU A 20 -4.08 -46.13 21.20
N ALA A 21 -3.12 -46.59 20.39
CA ALA A 21 -2.41 -45.73 19.44
C ALA A 21 -3.35 -45.23 18.33
N ARG A 22 -4.26 -46.09 17.83
CA ARG A 22 -5.27 -45.69 16.84
C ARG A 22 -6.24 -44.65 17.40
N GLU A 23 -6.72 -44.84 18.63
CA GLU A 23 -7.61 -43.90 19.31
C GLU A 23 -6.96 -42.53 19.52
N ARG A 24 -5.64 -42.50 19.75
CA ARG A 24 -4.87 -41.26 19.93
C ARG A 24 -4.24 -40.72 18.64
N GLY A 25 -4.46 -41.35 17.49
CA GLY A 25 -3.85 -40.96 16.22
C GLY A 25 -2.32 -41.04 16.20
N LEU A 26 -1.71 -41.87 17.04
CA LEU A 26 -0.25 -42.01 17.16
C LEU A 26 0.28 -43.07 16.17
N PRO A 27 1.29 -42.74 15.35
CA PRO A 27 1.93 -43.72 14.49
C PRO A 27 2.76 -44.70 15.31
N LEU A 28 2.48 -46.00 15.16
CA LEU A 28 3.19 -47.07 15.90
C LEU A 28 4.70 -47.09 15.64
N SER A 29 5.14 -46.57 14.49
CA SER A 29 6.56 -46.41 14.14
C SER A 29 7.28 -45.33 14.94
N ALA A 30 6.56 -44.38 15.54
CA ALA A 30 7.14 -43.34 16.39
C ALA A 30 7.25 -43.79 17.86
N LEU A 31 6.65 -44.93 18.23
CA LEU A 31 6.67 -45.46 19.59
C LEU A 31 7.85 -46.41 19.79
N ARG A 32 8.56 -46.25 20.90
CA ARG A 32 9.61 -47.18 21.31
C ARG A 32 9.03 -48.16 22.32
N GLY A 33 9.00 -49.45 21.97
CA GLY A 33 8.46 -50.48 22.84
C GLY A 33 9.37 -50.85 23.99
N SER A 34 8.85 -50.86 25.22
CA SER A 34 9.59 -51.22 26.44
C SER A 34 9.44 -52.69 26.86
N GLY A 35 8.58 -53.46 26.18
CA GLY A 35 8.31 -54.86 26.53
C GLY A 35 9.38 -55.86 26.03
N PRO A 36 9.34 -57.12 26.51
CA PRO A 36 10.28 -58.16 26.09
C PRO A 36 10.32 -58.34 24.57
N GLY A 37 11.54 -58.32 24.00
CA GLY A 37 11.75 -58.36 22.54
C GLY A 37 11.40 -57.06 21.82
N GLY A 38 11.37 -55.91 22.51
CA GLY A 38 11.06 -54.60 21.92
C GLY A 38 9.58 -54.38 21.65
N ARG A 39 8.70 -55.13 22.34
CA ARG A 39 7.25 -55.05 22.14
C ARG A 39 6.67 -53.73 22.67
N ILE A 40 5.85 -53.06 21.88
CA ILE A 40 5.14 -51.83 22.29
C ILE A 40 3.96 -52.18 23.21
N LEU A 41 4.02 -51.67 24.44
CA LEU A 41 3.03 -51.83 25.49
C LEU A 41 2.12 -50.59 25.60
N ALA A 42 1.03 -50.73 26.37
CA ALA A 42 0.06 -49.65 26.57
C ALA A 42 0.67 -48.42 27.26
N ALA A 43 1.61 -48.67 28.18
CA ALA A 43 2.35 -47.64 28.88
C ALA A 43 3.17 -46.77 27.91
N ASP A 44 3.76 -47.37 26.88
CA ASP A 44 4.57 -46.66 25.88
C ASP A 44 3.72 -45.69 25.03
N VAL A 45 2.47 -46.06 24.74
CA VAL A 45 1.51 -45.20 24.03
C VAL A 45 1.05 -44.04 24.92
N THR A 46 0.84 -44.31 26.21
CA THR A 46 0.30 -43.32 27.16
C THR A 46 1.36 -42.32 27.59
N GLY A 47 2.61 -42.77 27.76
CA GLY A 47 3.76 -41.94 28.10
C GLY A 47 4.42 -41.28 26.88
N PHE A 48 3.85 -41.43 25.68
CA PHE A 48 4.41 -40.81 24.48
C PHE A 48 4.21 -39.29 24.52
N VAL A 49 5.31 -38.58 24.74
CA VAL A 49 5.41 -37.15 24.49
C VAL A 49 5.98 -36.99 23.09
N ALA A 50 5.20 -36.41 22.17
CA ALA A 50 5.71 -36.11 20.85
C ALA A 50 6.96 -35.22 21.01
N PRO A 51 8.13 -35.61 20.45
CA PRO A 51 9.24 -34.69 20.38
C PRO A 51 8.73 -33.44 19.65
N ALA A 52 8.89 -32.27 20.27
CA ALA A 52 8.61 -31.01 19.60
C ALA A 52 9.43 -31.04 18.31
N ALA A 53 8.74 -31.18 17.18
CA ALA A 53 9.38 -31.03 15.90
C ALA A 53 9.97 -29.63 15.91
N SER A 54 11.30 -29.54 15.92
CA SER A 54 12.00 -28.38 15.42
C SER A 54 11.49 -28.22 14.00
N VAL A 55 10.50 -27.35 13.84
CA VAL A 55 10.20 -26.76 12.55
C VAL A 55 11.55 -26.28 12.02
N PRO A 56 11.94 -26.65 10.78
CA PRO A 56 12.99 -25.92 10.12
C PRO A 56 12.62 -24.46 10.29
N VAL A 57 13.53 -23.66 10.86
CA VAL A 57 13.42 -22.21 10.71
C VAL A 57 13.51 -22.02 9.21
N GLU A 58 12.35 -22.01 8.56
CA GLU A 58 12.19 -21.53 7.21
C GLU A 58 12.90 -20.18 7.25
N SER A 59 14.00 -20.11 6.50
CA SER A 59 14.77 -18.90 6.32
C SER A 59 13.76 -17.85 5.92
N ARG A 60 13.42 -16.98 6.88
CA ARG A 60 12.65 -15.77 6.65
C ARG A 60 13.24 -15.19 5.36
N PRO A 61 12.47 -15.03 4.28
CA PRO A 61 13.01 -14.40 3.08
C PRO A 61 13.68 -13.12 3.56
N ALA A 62 14.96 -12.94 3.18
CA ALA A 62 15.77 -11.80 3.58
C ALA A 62 14.86 -10.58 3.56
N GLN A 63 14.58 -10.04 4.75
CA GLN A 63 13.54 -9.05 4.95
C GLN A 63 13.92 -7.89 4.02
N ALA A 64 13.21 -7.75 2.90
CA ALA A 64 13.33 -6.57 2.05
C ALA A 64 13.25 -5.37 2.98
N PRO A 65 14.08 -4.32 2.79
CA PRO A 65 14.17 -3.21 3.73
C PRO A 65 12.75 -2.80 4.13
N ALA A 66 12.45 -2.92 5.42
CA ALA A 66 11.10 -2.72 5.91
C ALA A 66 10.67 -1.31 5.53
N GLN A 67 9.56 -1.22 4.80
CA GLN A 67 9.02 0.06 4.36
C GLN A 67 8.86 0.99 5.56
N ARG A 68 9.47 2.17 5.51
CA ARG A 68 9.35 3.15 6.61
C ARG A 68 8.27 4.15 6.25
N ILE A 69 7.04 3.89 6.69
CA ILE A 69 5.92 4.79 6.40
C ILE A 69 5.94 5.99 7.35
N ALA A 70 5.95 7.19 6.78
CA ALA A 70 5.83 8.47 7.48
C ALA A 70 4.68 9.30 6.89
N ALA A 71 4.24 10.33 7.63
CA ALA A 71 3.15 11.19 7.17
C ALA A 71 3.29 12.62 7.68
N PHE A 72 2.87 13.58 6.84
CA PHE A 72 2.75 14.99 7.17
C PHE A 72 1.35 15.50 6.83
N ALA A 73 0.89 16.50 7.56
CA ALA A 73 -0.43 17.08 7.33
C ALA A 73 -0.41 18.60 7.38
N ILE A 74 -1.19 19.22 6.51
CA ILE A 74 -1.41 20.68 6.46
C ILE A 74 -2.90 20.97 6.27
N SER A 75 -3.33 22.16 6.70
CA SER A 75 -4.64 22.72 6.37
C SER A 75 -4.44 23.88 5.40
N VAL A 76 -5.16 23.87 4.28
CA VAL A 76 -5.05 24.87 3.21
C VAL A 76 -6.36 25.63 3.09
N ALA A 77 -6.32 26.97 3.17
CA ALA A 77 -7.48 27.81 2.89
C ALA A 77 -7.70 27.94 1.37
N LEU A 78 -8.94 27.77 0.91
CA LEU A 78 -9.32 27.71 -0.50
C LEU A 78 -10.06 28.95 -1.00
N GLY A 79 -10.09 30.04 -0.23
CA GLY A 79 -10.76 31.28 -0.62
C GLY A 79 -10.24 31.83 -1.95
N GLN A 80 -8.92 32.04 -2.06
CA GLN A 80 -8.30 32.52 -3.30
C GLN A 80 -8.41 31.52 -4.45
N ALA A 81 -8.41 30.21 -4.16
CA ALA A 81 -8.64 29.19 -5.19
C ALA A 81 -10.04 29.25 -5.77
N SER A 82 -11.04 29.42 -4.91
CA SER A 82 -12.43 29.60 -5.31
C SER A 82 -12.62 30.88 -6.13
N GLU A 83 -11.99 31.98 -5.72
CA GLU A 83 -12.00 33.25 -6.47
C GLU A 83 -11.32 33.12 -7.84
N ALA A 84 -10.18 32.44 -7.93
CA ALA A 84 -9.46 32.20 -9.18
C ALA A 84 -10.31 31.35 -10.14
N LEU A 85 -10.93 30.27 -9.67
CA LEU A 85 -11.84 29.45 -10.47
C LEU A 85 -13.04 30.28 -10.97
N ALA A 86 -13.63 31.10 -10.10
CA ALA A 86 -14.74 31.99 -10.47
C ALA A 86 -14.30 33.04 -11.51
N ALA A 87 -13.08 33.56 -11.42
CA ALA A 87 -12.52 34.49 -12.40
C ALA A 87 -12.29 33.83 -13.77
N LEU A 88 -11.73 32.62 -13.79
CA LEU A 88 -11.56 31.83 -15.02
C LEU A 88 -12.91 31.48 -15.66
N ALA A 89 -13.93 31.14 -14.85
CA ALA A 89 -15.27 30.88 -15.35
C ALA A 89 -15.87 32.12 -16.04
N ARG A 90 -15.66 33.32 -15.48
CA ARG A 90 -16.09 34.59 -16.10
C ARG A 90 -15.36 34.89 -17.41
N SER A 91 -14.14 34.39 -17.62
CA SER A 91 -13.41 34.52 -18.89
C SER A 91 -13.77 33.44 -19.92
N GLY A 92 -14.77 32.60 -19.63
CA GLY A 92 -15.25 31.55 -20.55
C GLY A 92 -14.51 30.22 -20.42
N SER A 93 -13.58 30.08 -19.48
CA SER A 93 -12.84 28.83 -19.24
C SER A 93 -13.28 28.17 -17.94
N THR A 94 -13.99 27.04 -18.04
CA THR A 94 -14.45 26.30 -16.86
C THR A 94 -13.35 25.34 -16.37
N PHE A 95 -12.94 25.50 -15.12
CA PHE A 95 -12.01 24.61 -14.43
C PHE A 95 -12.62 24.20 -13.10
N ASP A 96 -12.24 23.03 -12.60
CA ASP A 96 -12.63 22.57 -11.28
C ASP A 96 -11.45 22.53 -10.31
N LEU A 97 -11.74 22.22 -9.05
CA LEU A 97 -10.70 22.11 -8.03
C LEU A 97 -9.74 20.94 -8.28
N ASP A 98 -10.15 19.87 -8.99
CA ASP A 98 -9.20 18.81 -9.35
C ASP A 98 -8.11 19.37 -10.26
N ASP A 99 -8.49 20.25 -11.21
CA ASP A 99 -7.54 20.87 -12.13
C ASP A 99 -6.51 21.73 -11.38
N LEU A 100 -6.94 22.54 -10.40
CA LEU A 100 -6.02 23.34 -9.58
C LEU A 100 -5.16 22.49 -8.65
N VAL A 101 -5.73 21.48 -8.01
CA VAL A 101 -4.99 20.57 -7.13
C VAL A 101 -3.94 19.80 -7.92
N LEU A 102 -4.29 19.34 -9.12
CA LEU A 102 -3.37 18.69 -10.04
C LEU A 102 -2.24 19.63 -10.48
N LEU A 103 -2.56 20.88 -10.82
CA LEU A 103 -1.56 21.90 -11.17
C LEU A 103 -0.62 22.16 -9.99
N ALA A 104 -1.14 22.39 -8.78
CA ALA A 104 -0.34 22.64 -7.58
C ALA A 104 0.60 21.47 -7.29
N ALA A 105 0.10 20.24 -7.38
CA ALA A 105 0.90 19.04 -7.15
C ALA A 105 2.00 18.85 -8.22
N GLY A 106 1.68 19.10 -9.49
CA GLY A 106 2.64 19.05 -10.59
C GLY A 106 3.75 20.11 -10.45
N ARG A 107 3.39 21.35 -10.09
CA ARG A 107 4.36 22.42 -9.82
C ARG A 107 5.25 22.09 -8.62
N ALA A 108 4.68 21.56 -7.54
CA ALA A 108 5.43 21.15 -6.36
C ALA A 108 6.43 20.02 -6.68
N LEU A 109 6.06 19.04 -7.52
CA LEU A 109 6.98 17.99 -7.99
C LEU A 109 8.15 18.57 -8.82
N GLY A 110 7.93 19.66 -9.55
CA GLY A 110 8.99 20.36 -10.28
C GLY A 110 9.90 21.22 -9.41
N ALA A 111 9.49 21.55 -8.18
CA ALA A 111 10.21 22.43 -7.26
C ALA A 111 11.15 21.66 -6.30
N VAL A 112 11.05 20.34 -6.24
CA VAL A 112 11.77 19.50 -5.27
C VAL A 112 12.55 18.40 -6.01
N PRO A 113 13.82 18.13 -5.66
CA PRO A 113 14.64 17.12 -6.34
C PRO A 113 14.17 15.71 -5.96
N ILE A 114 13.34 15.10 -6.80
CA ILE A 114 12.95 13.69 -6.67
C ILE A 114 13.64 12.90 -7.78
N GLU A 115 14.43 11.89 -7.42
CA GLU A 115 15.34 11.17 -8.34
C GLU A 115 14.63 10.25 -9.38
N THR A 116 13.30 10.08 -9.30
CA THR A 116 12.51 9.24 -10.22
C THR A 116 11.49 10.04 -11.03
N ALA A 117 11.25 9.64 -12.28
CA ALA A 117 10.38 10.30 -13.26
C ALA A 117 9.06 10.87 -12.67
N THR A 118 8.79 12.14 -13.00
CA THR A 118 7.70 13.00 -12.53
C THR A 118 6.34 12.64 -13.15
N ALA A 119 5.79 11.50 -12.76
CA ALA A 119 4.40 11.19 -13.05
C ALA A 119 3.54 11.30 -11.79
N LEU A 120 2.32 11.79 -11.95
CA LEU A 120 1.31 11.91 -10.89
C LEU A 120 0.10 11.07 -11.29
N ALA A 121 -0.36 10.24 -10.36
CA ALA A 121 -1.56 9.43 -10.51
C ALA A 121 -2.74 10.11 -9.80
N LEU A 122 -3.77 10.51 -10.56
CA LEU A 122 -5.02 11.01 -9.99
C LEU A 122 -5.93 9.82 -9.69
N GLU A 123 -6.40 9.70 -8.45
CA GLU A 123 -7.41 8.72 -8.05
C GLU A 123 -8.82 9.24 -8.37
N MET A 124 -9.57 8.49 -9.17
CA MET A 124 -10.92 8.85 -9.61
C MET A 124 -11.84 7.63 -9.52
N ASP A 125 -12.92 7.64 -8.74
CA ASP A 125 -13.96 6.59 -8.76
C ASP A 125 -13.45 5.14 -8.79
N GLY A 126 -12.39 4.84 -8.03
CA GLY A 126 -11.78 3.50 -7.95
C GLY A 126 -10.77 3.16 -9.05
N ARG A 127 -10.48 4.08 -9.98
CA ARG A 127 -9.38 3.98 -10.95
C ARG A 127 -8.28 5.00 -10.68
N GLN A 128 -7.13 4.80 -11.33
CA GLN A 128 -6.04 5.77 -11.34
C GLN A 128 -5.78 6.23 -12.77
N VAL A 129 -5.48 7.51 -12.95
CA VAL A 129 -5.05 8.06 -14.23
C VAL A 129 -3.67 8.67 -14.03
N VAL A 130 -2.66 8.15 -14.75
CA VAL A 130 -1.30 8.68 -14.67
C VAL A 130 -1.12 9.80 -15.70
N LEU A 131 -0.54 10.89 -15.22
CA LEU A 131 -0.27 12.11 -15.96
C LEU A 131 1.23 12.42 -15.91
N TYR A 132 1.83 12.65 -17.07
CA TYR A 132 3.29 12.82 -17.23
C TYR A 132 3.73 14.28 -17.47
N ARG A 133 2.78 15.21 -17.65
CA ARG A 133 3.08 16.62 -17.99
C ARG A 133 2.93 17.56 -16.80
N MET A 134 3.74 17.37 -15.76
CA MET A 134 3.63 18.13 -14.49
C MET A 134 3.91 19.63 -14.62
N GLY A 135 4.62 20.07 -15.67
CA GLY A 135 4.84 21.49 -15.98
C GLY A 135 3.82 22.12 -16.94
N ALA A 136 2.79 21.39 -17.36
CA ALA A 136 1.84 21.88 -18.35
C ALA A 136 0.89 22.96 -17.80
N ALA A 137 0.41 23.81 -18.70
CA ALA A 137 -0.63 24.78 -18.39
C ALA A 137 -1.92 24.09 -17.95
N LEU A 138 -2.72 24.77 -17.12
CA LEU A 138 -3.97 24.26 -16.55
C LEU A 138 -4.93 23.66 -17.61
N GLY A 139 -5.06 24.32 -18.77
CA GLY A 139 -5.89 23.85 -19.89
C GLY A 139 -5.48 22.47 -20.43
N VAL A 140 -4.18 22.19 -20.49
CA VAL A 140 -3.65 20.91 -20.97
C VAL A 140 -3.91 19.82 -19.93
N LEU A 141 -3.66 20.10 -18.65
CA LEU A 141 -3.93 19.17 -17.55
C LEU A 141 -5.41 18.77 -17.49
N ARG A 142 -6.31 19.75 -17.62
CA ARG A 142 -7.76 19.50 -17.71
C ARG A 142 -8.11 18.62 -18.90
N ALA A 143 -7.61 18.93 -20.09
CA ALA A 143 -7.92 18.17 -21.30
C ALA A 143 -7.46 16.70 -21.19
N GLU A 144 -6.27 16.46 -20.65
CA GLU A 144 -5.74 15.11 -20.40
C GLU A 144 -6.60 14.35 -19.38
N ARG A 145 -7.00 15.01 -18.27
CA ARG A 145 -7.89 14.42 -17.25
C ARG A 145 -9.26 14.07 -17.83
N GLN A 146 -9.87 14.98 -18.59
CA GLN A 146 -11.18 14.76 -19.21
C GLN A 146 -11.15 13.63 -20.24
N ARG A 147 -10.10 13.58 -21.07
CA ARG A 147 -9.88 12.49 -22.04
C ARG A 147 -9.76 11.14 -21.32
N ALA A 148 -8.90 11.05 -20.32
CA ALA A 148 -8.74 9.83 -19.52
C ALA A 148 -10.03 9.40 -18.83
N SER A 149 -10.83 10.37 -18.39
CA SER A 149 -12.14 10.11 -17.81
C SER A 149 -13.09 9.48 -18.82
N ALA A 150 -13.21 10.09 -20.00
CA ALA A 150 -14.10 9.64 -21.08
C ALA A 150 -13.72 8.26 -21.63
N GLU A 151 -12.42 7.95 -21.67
CA GLU A 151 -11.90 6.65 -22.13
C GLU A 151 -12.01 5.54 -21.07
N GLY A 152 -12.41 5.86 -19.84
CA GLY A 152 -12.42 4.89 -18.74
C GLY A 152 -11.03 4.38 -18.38
N ARG A 153 -9.97 5.16 -18.67
CA ARG A 153 -8.57 4.77 -18.46
C ARG A 153 -8.30 4.42 -17.00
N ASN A 154 -7.52 3.35 -16.81
CA ASN A 154 -7.09 2.88 -15.49
C ASN A 154 -5.61 2.43 -15.54
N ASP A 155 -4.75 3.30 -15.05
CA ASP A 155 -3.30 3.20 -15.05
C ASP A 155 -2.78 2.79 -13.65
N ALA A 156 -3.56 2.00 -12.91
CA ALA A 156 -3.20 1.62 -11.54
C ALA A 156 -1.87 0.84 -11.43
N LEU A 157 -1.43 0.23 -12.53
CA LEU A 157 -0.17 -0.50 -12.63
C LEU A 157 0.99 0.34 -13.20
N GLU A 158 0.69 1.50 -13.79
CA GLU A 158 1.71 2.40 -14.33
C GLU A 158 2.45 3.10 -13.18
N PRO A 159 3.78 3.26 -13.26
CA PRO A 159 4.56 3.91 -12.21
C PRO A 159 4.23 5.41 -12.11
N ALA A 160 4.22 5.92 -10.87
CA ALA A 160 4.07 7.36 -10.58
C ALA A 160 4.61 7.66 -9.19
N THR A 161 5.26 8.81 -9.07
CA THR A 161 5.91 9.28 -7.85
C THR A 161 4.90 9.61 -6.76
N LEU A 162 3.73 10.09 -7.16
CA LEU A 162 2.67 10.52 -6.26
C LEU A 162 1.32 9.99 -6.73
N SER A 163 0.51 9.52 -5.79
CA SER A 163 -0.93 9.37 -6.00
C SER A 163 -1.69 10.46 -5.26
N LEU A 164 -2.70 11.04 -5.90
CA LEU A 164 -3.47 12.16 -5.38
C LEU A 164 -4.97 11.83 -5.38
N LYS A 165 -5.63 12.07 -4.24
CA LYS A 165 -7.08 11.91 -4.10
C LYS A 165 -7.72 13.15 -3.48
N LEU A 166 -8.75 13.67 -4.13
CA LEU A 166 -9.60 14.72 -3.57
C LEU A 166 -10.91 14.11 -3.04
N LEU A 167 -11.26 14.39 -1.79
CA LEU A 167 -12.52 13.99 -1.17
C LEU A 167 -13.43 15.21 -1.05
N ARG A 168 -14.51 15.24 -1.82
CA ARG A 168 -15.49 16.33 -1.84
C ARG A 168 -16.64 16.01 -0.89
N ALA A 169 -16.90 16.91 0.07
CA ALA A 169 -17.98 16.91 1.06
C ALA A 169 -17.81 16.03 2.31
N GLY A 170 -18.00 16.65 3.49
CA GLY A 170 -18.24 15.96 4.77
C GLY A 170 -17.14 14.99 5.21
N ALA A 171 -15.97 15.06 4.59
CA ALA A 171 -14.88 14.14 4.85
C ALA A 171 -14.21 14.52 6.17
N VAL A 172 -14.10 13.55 7.07
CA VAL A 172 -13.29 13.69 8.28
C VAL A 172 -11.85 13.88 7.87
N ARG A 173 -11.11 14.70 8.64
CA ARG A 173 -9.67 14.86 8.49
C ARG A 173 -8.99 13.50 8.28
N PRO A 174 -8.26 13.28 7.17
CA PRO A 174 -7.61 12.00 6.93
C PRO A 174 -6.56 11.74 8.01
N VAL A 175 -6.62 10.56 8.64
CA VAL A 175 -5.68 10.13 9.70
C VAL A 175 -4.77 9.01 9.21
N LEU A 176 -5.33 8.05 8.48
CA LEU A 176 -4.60 6.90 7.96
C LEU A 176 -4.98 6.67 6.50
N VAL A 177 -3.99 6.79 5.61
CA VAL A 177 -4.16 6.49 4.18
C VAL A 177 -2.97 5.62 3.76
N PRO A 178 -3.18 4.33 3.42
CA PRO A 178 -2.06 3.48 3.01
C PRO A 178 -1.50 3.94 1.67
N LEU A 179 -0.19 3.77 1.47
CA LEU A 179 0.40 3.91 0.14
C LEU A 179 -0.23 2.87 -0.81
N LEU A 180 -0.37 3.25 -2.07
CA LEU A 180 -0.76 2.31 -3.12
C LEU A 180 0.50 1.58 -3.63
N PRO A 181 0.36 0.36 -4.16
CA PRO A 181 1.49 -0.38 -4.73
C PRO A 181 2.26 0.45 -5.75
N GLY A 182 3.59 0.49 -5.63
CA GLY A 182 4.45 1.24 -6.54
C GLY A 182 4.34 2.77 -6.44
N ARG A 183 3.67 3.31 -5.42
CA ARG A 183 3.60 4.75 -5.14
C ARG A 183 4.49 5.11 -3.93
N PRO A 184 5.60 5.82 -4.12
CA PRO A 184 6.42 6.31 -3.02
C PRO A 184 5.70 7.31 -2.12
N MET A 185 4.72 8.05 -2.67
CA MET A 185 3.92 9.04 -1.95
C MET A 185 2.43 8.93 -2.31
N ARG A 186 1.58 9.30 -1.35
CA ARG A 186 0.13 9.46 -1.55
C ARG A 186 -0.39 10.67 -0.77
N LEU A 187 -1.03 11.61 -1.46
CA LEU A 187 -1.70 12.76 -0.88
C LEU A 187 -3.21 12.58 -0.94
N VAL A 188 -3.88 12.74 0.20
CA VAL A 188 -5.34 12.88 0.27
C VAL A 188 -5.69 14.27 0.77
N ALA A 189 -6.43 15.02 -0.04
CA ALA A 189 -7.01 16.31 0.32
C ALA A 189 -8.51 16.12 0.59
N ALA A 190 -8.95 16.41 1.81
CA ALA A 190 -10.35 16.34 2.21
C ALA A 190 -10.91 17.74 2.38
N LEU A 191 -11.99 18.04 1.66
CA LEU A 191 -12.66 19.33 1.80
C LEU A 191 -13.56 19.35 3.03
N ASP A 192 -13.57 20.48 3.74
CA ASP A 192 -14.57 20.75 4.77
C ASP A 192 -15.98 20.88 4.17
N GLN A 193 -16.99 21.02 5.04
CA GLN A 193 -18.39 21.05 4.62
C GLN A 193 -18.69 22.22 3.66
N ASP A 194 -18.03 23.35 3.87
CA ASP A 194 -18.25 24.57 3.09
C ASP A 194 -17.30 24.69 1.88
N GLY A 195 -16.39 23.73 1.69
CA GLY A 195 -15.36 23.75 0.64
C GLY A 195 -14.36 24.90 0.78
N GLN A 196 -14.27 25.52 1.95
CA GLN A 196 -13.41 26.68 2.23
C GLN A 196 -12.01 26.24 2.67
N ARG A 197 -11.86 25.01 3.14
CA ARG A 197 -10.56 24.46 3.55
C ARG A 197 -10.37 23.05 3.02
N ALA A 198 -9.11 22.72 2.74
CA ALA A 198 -8.67 21.36 2.48
C ALA A 198 -7.74 20.90 3.63
N GLU A 199 -8.13 19.80 4.27
CA GLU A 199 -7.25 19.03 5.16
C GLU A 199 -6.46 18.02 4.33
N CYS A 200 -5.15 18.22 4.26
CA CYS A 200 -4.26 17.43 3.41
C CYS A 200 -3.40 16.51 4.27
N LEU A 201 -3.37 15.22 3.95
CA LEU A 201 -2.45 14.24 4.53
C LEU A 201 -1.58 13.65 3.42
N LEU A 202 -0.27 13.88 3.50
CA LEU A 202 0.74 13.22 2.69
C LEU A 202 1.27 12.03 3.47
N VAL A 203 1.17 10.83 2.90
CA VAL A 203 1.84 9.63 3.39
C VAL A 203 2.93 9.26 2.40
N PHE A 204 4.09 8.85 2.89
CA PHE A 204 5.24 8.52 2.04
C PHE A 204 6.12 7.44 2.65
N ASP A 205 6.90 6.80 1.79
CA ASP A 205 7.92 5.83 2.17
C ASP A 205 9.26 6.55 2.42
N ALA A 206 9.59 6.74 3.69
CA ALA A 206 10.83 7.37 4.15
C ALA A 206 12.10 6.53 3.84
N SER A 207 11.96 5.34 3.25
CA SER A 207 13.10 4.62 2.66
C SER A 207 13.37 5.04 1.20
N LEU A 208 12.40 5.67 0.53
CA LEU A 208 12.46 6.10 -0.87
C LEU A 208 12.45 7.62 -1.04
N VAL A 209 11.87 8.35 -0.09
CA VAL A 209 11.74 9.81 -0.13
C VAL A 209 12.25 10.38 1.19
N ALA A 210 13.20 11.31 1.14
CA ALA A 210 13.69 11.97 2.35
C ALA A 210 12.58 12.81 3.01
N GLU A 211 12.57 12.87 4.33
CA GLU A 211 11.54 13.60 5.09
C GLU A 211 11.53 15.10 4.73
N ASP A 212 12.70 15.74 4.61
CA ASP A 212 12.80 17.14 4.20
C ASP A 212 12.21 17.37 2.80
N THR A 213 12.52 16.48 1.85
CA THR A 213 11.94 16.49 0.49
C THR A 213 10.41 16.39 0.51
N ALA A 214 9.86 15.48 1.32
CA ALA A 214 8.42 15.33 1.45
C ALA A 214 7.75 16.54 2.14
N ALA A 215 8.40 17.12 3.14
CA ALA A 215 7.94 18.32 3.83
C ALA A 215 7.94 19.55 2.90
N ASP A 216 9.03 19.77 2.16
CA ASP A 216 9.18 20.85 1.18
C ASP A 216 8.14 20.72 0.07
N TRP A 217 7.93 19.49 -0.44
CA TRP A 217 6.91 19.23 -1.44
C TRP A 217 5.51 19.57 -0.92
N LEU A 218 5.17 19.13 0.29
CA LEU A 218 3.86 19.39 0.88
C LEU A 218 3.65 20.89 1.13
N ALA A 219 4.68 21.61 1.57
CA ALA A 219 4.64 23.05 1.74
C ALA A 219 4.45 23.80 0.41
N ALA A 220 5.17 23.41 -0.64
CA ALA A 220 5.03 23.97 -1.98
C ALA A 220 3.64 23.71 -2.57
N PHE A 221 3.13 22.48 -2.42
CA PHE A 221 1.77 22.12 -2.82
C PHE A 221 0.72 22.98 -2.09
N GLY A 222 0.83 23.07 -0.77
CA GLY A 222 -0.11 23.84 0.05
C GLY A 222 -0.10 25.33 -0.29
N SER A 223 1.08 25.91 -0.49
CA SER A 223 1.24 27.32 -0.89
C SER A 223 0.65 27.59 -2.27
N GLY A 224 0.95 26.73 -3.26
CA GLY A 224 0.41 26.83 -4.61
C GLY A 224 -1.12 26.73 -4.64
N LEU A 225 -1.69 25.82 -3.85
CA LEU A 225 -3.14 25.67 -3.75
C LEU A 225 -3.81 26.85 -3.00
N ALA A 226 -3.17 27.38 -1.96
CA ALA A 226 -3.65 28.55 -1.22
C ALA A 226 -3.59 29.84 -2.05
N SER A 227 -2.63 29.95 -2.97
CA SER A 227 -2.38 31.15 -3.80
C SER A 227 -2.21 30.79 -5.28
N PRO A 228 -3.27 30.32 -5.97
CA PRO A 228 -3.13 29.70 -7.29
C PRO A 228 -2.65 30.62 -8.40
N LEU A 229 -2.81 31.94 -8.27
CA LEU A 229 -2.27 32.90 -9.23
C LEU A 229 -0.74 32.78 -9.39
N SER A 230 -0.02 32.35 -8.36
CA SER A 230 1.44 32.13 -8.40
C SER A 230 1.87 30.95 -9.26
N ILE A 231 0.98 29.98 -9.49
CA ILE A 231 1.28 28.72 -10.20
C ILE A 231 0.59 28.63 -11.57
N LEU A 232 -0.32 29.55 -11.87
CA LEU A 232 -1.06 29.65 -13.13
C LEU A 232 -0.24 30.26 -14.29
N VAL A 233 0.90 30.87 -13.97
CA VAL A 233 1.82 31.49 -14.94
C VAL A 233 2.80 30.46 -15.51
#